data_AF-A0A358Y966-F1
#
_entry.id   AF-A0A358Y966-F1
#
_cell.length_a   1.000
_cell.length_b   1.000
_cell.length_c   1.000
_cell.angle_alpha   90.00
_cell.angle_beta   90.00
_cell.angle_gamma   90.00
#
_symmetry.space_group_name_H-M   'P 1'
#
loop_
_entity.id
_entity.type
_entity.pdbx_description
1 polymer ?
#
loop_
_entity_poly.entity_id
_entity_poly.type
_entity_poly.pdbx_seq_one_letter_code
_entity_poly.pdbx_strand_id
1 'polypeptide(L)'
;QKAIDACKIKPRTFLEIGVCRNGQTSSTHTIIKNIPEGGTYLGVDLDDKSFLNNASKGIHTIKTSSSNYEEVVSKLKSLGVETLDFIFIDGWHSINQVLKDWEYTNLLSDGGVVALHDTTAHPGPFYFMKFLDRNKWEVYPNLCSGDHGLGYCFLKKD
;
A
#
# COMPACT_ATOMS: atom_id res chain seq x y z
N GLN A 1 10.23 8.19 2.17
CA GLN A 1 10.96 8.02 3.43
C GLN A 1 10.12 8.56 4.57
N LYS A 2 9.90 9.88 4.65
CA LYS A 2 9.03 10.52 5.67
C LYS A 2 7.70 9.81 5.93
N ALA A 3 7.07 9.32 4.87
CA ALA A 3 5.81 8.60 4.93
C ALA A 3 5.94 7.27 5.72
N ILE A 4 6.97 6.47 5.42
CA ILE A 4 7.29 5.23 6.15
C ILE A 4 7.71 5.56 7.59
N ASP A 5 8.48 6.62 7.79
CA ASP A 5 8.91 7.05 9.13
C ASP A 5 7.75 7.51 10.03
N ALA A 6 6.62 7.90 9.43
CA ALA A 6 5.40 8.30 10.15
C ALA A 6 4.53 7.11 10.60
N CYS A 7 4.91 5.87 10.24
CA CYS A 7 4.20 4.68 10.70
C CYS A 7 4.33 4.52 12.23
N LYS A 8 3.22 4.18 12.89
CA LYS A 8 3.19 3.97 14.36
C LYS A 8 4.02 2.77 14.80
N ILE A 9 4.15 1.79 13.91
CA ILE A 9 5.01 0.62 14.06
C ILE A 9 5.97 0.57 12.88
N LYS A 10 7.15 -0.03 13.08
CA LYS A 10 8.07 -0.26 11.97
C LYS A 10 7.50 -1.39 11.09
N PRO A 11 7.10 -1.13 9.84
CA PRO A 11 6.41 -2.13 9.05
C PRO A 11 7.36 -3.26 8.63
N ARG A 12 6.85 -4.49 8.62
CA ARG A 12 7.56 -5.69 8.17
C ARG A 12 6.89 -6.34 6.96
N THR A 13 5.57 -6.23 6.85
CA THR A 13 4.80 -6.76 5.73
C THR A 13 4.19 -5.62 4.91
N PHE A 14 4.44 -5.64 3.60
CA PHE A 14 4.08 -4.56 2.68
C PHE A 14 3.27 -5.11 1.52
N LEU A 15 2.17 -4.43 1.20
CA LEU A 15 1.41 -4.60 -0.04
C LEU A 15 1.45 -3.28 -0.82
N GLU A 16 1.85 -3.32 -2.09
CA GLU A 16 1.79 -2.18 -3.00
C GLU A 16 0.88 -2.52 -4.19
N ILE A 17 -0.09 -1.66 -4.48
CA ILE A 17 -0.99 -1.75 -5.63
C ILE A 17 -0.63 -0.62 -6.59
N GLY A 18 -0.22 -0.98 -7.80
CA GLY A 18 0.34 -0.05 -8.78
C GLY A 18 1.83 0.16 -8.54
N VAL A 19 2.65 -0.64 -9.24
CA VAL A 19 4.10 -0.73 -9.01
C VAL A 19 4.83 0.09 -10.08
N CYS A 20 5.60 1.08 -9.64
CA CYS A 20 6.37 1.94 -10.52
C CYS A 20 7.47 1.14 -11.27
N ARG A 21 7.70 1.48 -12.55
CA ARG A 21 8.52 0.67 -13.45
C ARG A 21 10.04 0.82 -13.28
N ASN A 22 10.61 1.90 -12.72
CA ASN A 22 12.05 2.05 -12.39
C ASN A 22 12.47 3.51 -12.08
N GLY A 23 11.98 4.10 -10.99
CA GLY A 23 12.53 5.36 -10.49
C GLY A 23 13.34 5.12 -9.22
N GLN A 24 14.63 5.47 -9.16
CA GLN A 24 15.35 5.50 -7.86
C GLN A 24 14.70 6.48 -6.86
N THR A 25 13.89 7.40 -7.37
CA THR A 25 13.08 8.35 -6.62
C THR A 25 11.62 7.94 -6.48
N SER A 26 11.21 6.74 -6.92
CA SER A 26 9.81 6.30 -6.87
C SER A 26 9.38 5.86 -5.47
N SER A 27 8.05 5.80 -5.29
CA SER A 27 7.38 5.17 -4.16
C SER A 27 7.84 3.72 -3.98
N THR A 28 7.76 2.89 -5.03
CA THR A 28 8.22 1.50 -5.04
C THR A 28 9.66 1.33 -4.55
N HIS A 29 10.61 2.12 -5.08
CA HIS A 29 12.01 2.03 -4.67
C HIS A 29 12.18 2.43 -3.19
N THR A 30 11.41 3.43 -2.76
CA THR A 30 11.39 3.88 -1.37
C THR A 30 10.80 2.84 -0.43
N ILE A 31 9.79 2.08 -0.84
CA ILE A 31 9.22 0.98 -0.06
C ILE A 31 10.24 -0.15 0.03
N ILE A 32 10.74 -0.62 -1.12
CA ILE A 32 11.67 -1.75 -1.19
C ILE A 32 12.92 -1.54 -0.33
N LYS A 33 13.53 -0.35 -0.34
CA LYS A 33 14.73 -0.08 0.47
C LYS A 33 14.48 -0.08 1.99
N ASN A 34 13.22 0.06 2.41
CA ASN A 34 12.83 0.11 3.82
C ASN A 34 12.33 -1.23 4.35
N ILE A 35 12.28 -2.28 3.50
CA ILE A 35 11.96 -3.63 3.95
C ILE A 35 13.06 -4.08 4.94
N PRO A 36 12.72 -4.40 6.19
CA PRO A 36 13.70 -4.89 7.15
C PRO A 36 14.15 -6.32 6.81
N GLU A 37 15.23 -6.79 7.42
CA GLU A 37 15.63 -8.19 7.34
C GLU A 37 14.49 -9.12 7.79
N GLY A 38 14.21 -10.15 6.99
CA GLY A 38 13.07 -11.05 7.16
C GLY A 38 11.69 -10.39 6.98
N GLY A 39 11.63 -9.21 6.36
CA GLY A 39 10.38 -8.58 5.92
C GLY A 39 9.90 -9.13 4.58
N THR A 40 8.66 -8.82 4.22
CA THR A 40 8.04 -9.28 2.98
C THR A 40 7.33 -8.14 2.28
N TYR A 41 7.56 -8.03 0.99
CA TYR A 41 6.89 -7.10 0.10
C TYR A 41 6.22 -7.86 -1.03
N LEU A 42 4.95 -7.53 -1.30
CA LEU A 42 4.22 -7.95 -2.49
C LEU A 42 3.77 -6.71 -3.28
N GLY A 43 4.29 -6.58 -4.50
CA GLY A 43 3.78 -5.62 -5.49
C GLY A 43 2.76 -6.26 -6.43
N VAL A 44 1.62 -5.61 -6.62
CA VAL A 44 0.53 -6.04 -7.51
C VAL A 44 0.40 -5.04 -8.65
N ASP A 45 0.50 -5.52 -9.88
CA ASP A 45 0.39 -4.67 -11.06
C ASP A 45 -0.17 -5.43 -12.27
N LEU A 46 -0.75 -4.71 -13.23
CA LEU A 46 -1.23 -5.29 -14.48
C LEU A 46 -0.08 -5.67 -15.42
N ASP A 47 1.05 -4.99 -15.31
CA ASP A 47 2.27 -5.33 -16.04
C ASP A 47 3.11 -6.36 -15.28
N ASP A 48 3.95 -7.09 -16.02
CA ASP A 48 4.98 -7.90 -15.37
C ASP A 48 6.05 -7.01 -14.72
N LYS A 49 6.23 -7.18 -13.41
CA LYS A 49 7.27 -6.51 -12.61
C LYS A 49 8.29 -7.49 -12.04
N SER A 50 8.35 -8.70 -12.59
CA SER A 50 9.22 -9.78 -12.08
C SER A 50 10.70 -9.43 -12.03
N PHE A 51 11.15 -8.42 -12.78
CA PHE A 51 12.50 -7.86 -12.70
C PHE A 51 12.85 -7.26 -11.31
N LEU A 52 11.85 -6.92 -10.48
CA LEU A 52 12.05 -6.48 -9.09
C LEU A 52 12.19 -7.65 -8.11
N ASN A 53 11.79 -8.87 -8.50
CA ASN A 53 11.77 -10.02 -7.60
C ASN A 53 13.16 -10.31 -7.03
N ASN A 54 13.21 -10.46 -5.71
CA ASN A 54 14.41 -10.86 -4.98
C ASN A 54 14.00 -11.61 -3.72
N ALA A 55 13.89 -12.94 -3.83
CA ALA A 55 13.41 -13.79 -2.76
C ALA A 55 14.29 -13.75 -1.50
N SER A 56 15.62 -13.61 -1.64
CA SER A 56 16.50 -13.50 -0.47
C SER A 56 16.34 -12.18 0.30
N LYS A 57 15.69 -11.18 -0.31
CA LYS A 57 15.30 -9.92 0.32
C LYS A 57 13.81 -9.82 0.63
N GLY A 58 13.05 -10.90 0.41
CA GLY A 58 11.59 -10.92 0.61
C GLY A 58 10.80 -10.02 -0.36
N ILE A 59 11.35 -9.75 -1.55
CA ILE A 59 10.71 -8.88 -2.55
C ILE A 59 10.02 -9.75 -3.61
N HIS A 60 8.71 -9.61 -3.73
CA HIS A 60 7.89 -10.37 -4.64
C HIS A 60 6.93 -9.45 -5.41
N THR A 61 6.58 -9.85 -6.64
CA THR A 61 5.56 -9.21 -7.44
C THR A 61 4.61 -10.24 -8.03
N ILE A 62 3.38 -9.83 -8.30
CA ILE A 62 2.38 -10.63 -9.03
C ILE A 62 1.74 -9.78 -10.12
N LYS A 63 1.70 -10.32 -11.33
CA LYS A 63 1.01 -9.70 -12.47
C LYS A 63 -0.46 -10.09 -12.45
N THR A 64 -1.29 -9.25 -11.84
CA THR A 64 -2.74 -9.45 -11.77
C THR A 64 -3.45 -8.13 -11.49
N SER A 65 -4.77 -8.09 -11.67
CA SER A 65 -5.56 -6.94 -11.22
C SER A 65 -5.64 -6.95 -9.70
N SER A 66 -5.51 -5.80 -9.04
CA SER A 66 -5.78 -5.69 -7.60
C SER A 66 -7.22 -6.05 -7.22
N SER A 67 -8.14 -6.06 -8.20
CA SER A 67 -9.51 -6.57 -8.02
C SER A 67 -9.59 -8.09 -7.84
N ASN A 68 -8.53 -8.84 -8.18
CA ASN A 68 -8.47 -10.29 -7.98
C ASN A 68 -8.07 -10.59 -6.52
N TYR A 69 -8.90 -10.16 -5.58
CA TYR A 69 -8.63 -10.20 -4.13
C TYR A 69 -8.12 -11.57 -3.67
N GLU A 70 -8.84 -12.65 -3.98
CA GLU A 70 -8.46 -14.00 -3.55
C GLU A 70 -7.11 -14.48 -4.09
N GLU A 71 -6.74 -14.05 -5.30
CA GLU A 71 -5.45 -14.38 -5.90
C GLU A 71 -4.31 -13.65 -5.16
N VAL A 72 -4.49 -12.36 -4.87
CA VAL A 72 -3.50 -11.56 -4.14
C VAL A 72 -3.37 -12.05 -2.69
N VAL A 73 -4.49 -12.35 -2.02
CA VAL A 73 -4.50 -12.92 -0.65
C VAL A 73 -3.85 -14.29 -0.63
N SER A 74 -4.14 -15.16 -1.62
CA SER A 74 -3.47 -16.46 -1.73
C SER A 74 -1.97 -16.31 -1.94
N LYS A 75 -1.54 -15.30 -2.72
CA LYS A 75 -0.12 -14.98 -2.89
C LYS A 75 0.51 -14.52 -1.57
N LEU A 76 -0.12 -13.62 -0.82
CA LEU A 76 0.36 -13.19 0.51
C LEU A 76 0.53 -14.37 1.46
N LYS A 77 -0.48 -15.24 1.57
CA LYS A 77 -0.44 -16.45 2.41
C LYS A 77 0.69 -17.40 1.99
N SER A 78 0.92 -17.57 0.69
CA SER A 78 2.05 -18.40 0.19
C SER A 78 3.43 -17.84 0.57
N LEU A 79 3.51 -16.56 0.93
CA LEU A 79 4.71 -15.88 1.43
C LEU A 79 4.78 -15.87 2.97
N GLY A 80 3.83 -16.51 3.67
CA GLY A 80 3.74 -16.50 5.13
C GLY A 80 3.18 -15.20 5.72
N VAL A 81 2.48 -14.39 4.91
CA VAL A 81 1.90 -13.11 5.34
C VAL A 81 0.41 -13.30 5.69
N GLU A 82 0.10 -13.24 6.99
CA GLU A 82 -1.28 -13.27 7.50
C GLU A 82 -1.86 -11.86 7.71
N THR A 83 -1.01 -10.89 8.03
CA THR A 83 -1.41 -9.49 8.23
C THR A 83 -0.42 -8.52 7.57
N LEU A 84 -0.90 -7.33 7.22
CA LEU A 84 -0.20 -6.27 6.50
C LEU A 84 0.04 -5.08 7.43
N ASP A 85 1.29 -4.71 7.62
CA ASP A 85 1.65 -3.51 8.38
C ASP A 85 1.55 -2.24 7.53
N PHE A 86 1.75 -2.37 6.22
CA PHE A 86 1.75 -1.25 5.29
C PHE A 86 1.05 -1.64 3.98
N ILE A 87 -0.05 -0.95 3.68
CA ILE A 87 -0.77 -1.10 2.41
C ILE A 87 -0.62 0.22 1.64
N PHE A 88 -0.14 0.14 0.41
CA PHE A 88 0.09 1.29 -0.45
C PHE A 88 -0.76 1.20 -1.72
N ILE A 89 -1.62 2.17 -1.95
CA ILE A 89 -2.52 2.24 -3.11
C ILE A 89 -2.07 3.40 -4.00
N ASP A 90 -1.50 3.08 -5.16
CA ASP A 90 -0.83 3.99 -6.10
C ASP A 90 -1.12 3.58 -7.56
N GLY A 91 -2.40 3.53 -7.92
CA GLY A 91 -2.86 3.05 -9.24
C GLY A 91 -3.54 4.09 -10.13
N TRP A 92 -3.57 5.38 -9.76
CA TRP A 92 -4.41 6.40 -10.41
C TRP A 92 -5.89 5.98 -10.51
N HIS A 93 -6.39 5.39 -9.42
CA HIS A 93 -7.64 4.64 -9.42
C HIS A 93 -8.90 5.51 -9.28
N SER A 94 -9.98 5.12 -9.96
CA SER A 94 -11.32 5.66 -9.71
C SER A 94 -11.80 5.32 -8.29
N ILE A 95 -12.80 6.04 -7.76
CA ILE A 95 -13.34 5.75 -6.42
C ILE A 95 -13.83 4.30 -6.27
N ASN A 96 -14.45 3.73 -7.31
CA ASN A 96 -14.91 2.34 -7.28
C ASN A 96 -13.76 1.34 -7.18
N GLN A 97 -12.63 1.65 -7.81
CA GLN A 97 -11.44 0.80 -7.72
C GLN A 97 -10.74 0.99 -6.36
N VAL A 98 -10.65 2.22 -5.85
CA VAL A 98 -10.14 2.47 -4.48
C VAL A 98 -10.96 1.71 -3.44
N LEU A 99 -12.29 1.66 -3.58
CA LEU A 99 -13.16 0.88 -2.68
C LEU A 99 -12.86 -0.62 -2.70
N LYS A 100 -12.53 -1.19 -3.86
CA LYS A 100 -12.10 -2.60 -3.97
C LYS A 100 -10.73 -2.81 -3.35
N ASP A 101 -9.77 -1.94 -3.65
CA ASP A 101 -8.44 -2.02 -3.05
C ASP A 101 -8.49 -1.81 -1.52
N TRP A 102 -9.50 -1.10 -1.03
CA TRP A 102 -9.74 -0.94 0.40
C TRP A 102 -10.11 -2.25 1.10
N GLU A 103 -10.58 -3.28 0.39
CA GLU A 103 -10.88 -4.58 0.99
C GLU A 103 -9.64 -5.25 1.58
N TYR A 104 -8.42 -4.92 1.11
CA TYR A 104 -7.18 -5.40 1.72
C TYR A 104 -6.98 -4.90 3.16
N THR A 105 -7.74 -3.90 3.61
CA THR A 105 -7.74 -3.48 5.03
C THR A 105 -8.27 -4.55 5.98
N ASN A 106 -8.98 -5.57 5.49
CA ASN A 106 -9.34 -6.74 6.28
C ASN A 106 -8.12 -7.55 6.76
N LEU A 107 -6.96 -7.35 6.13
CA LEU A 107 -5.68 -7.94 6.53
C LEU A 107 -4.79 -6.96 7.29
N LEU A 108 -5.25 -5.74 7.57
CA LEU A 108 -4.42 -4.72 8.22
C LEU A 108 -4.06 -5.15 9.65
N SER A 109 -2.77 -5.10 9.98
CA SER A 109 -2.31 -5.44 11.32
C SER A 109 -2.68 -4.36 12.34
N ASP A 110 -2.62 -4.72 13.61
CA ASP A 110 -2.80 -3.80 14.72
C ASP A 110 -1.74 -2.68 14.68
N GLY A 111 -2.18 -1.45 14.42
CA GLY A 111 -1.28 -0.31 14.26
C GLY A 111 -0.69 -0.17 12.85
N GLY A 112 -1.08 -1.04 11.93
CA GLY A 112 -0.79 -0.94 10.50
C GLY A 112 -1.42 0.30 9.87
N VAL A 113 -0.95 0.63 8.67
CA VAL A 113 -1.37 1.83 7.94
C VAL A 113 -1.75 1.54 6.51
N VAL A 114 -2.75 2.26 6.03
CA VAL A 114 -3.08 2.36 4.61
C VAL A 114 -2.66 3.73 4.11
N ALA A 115 -1.83 3.74 3.09
CA ALA A 115 -1.36 4.94 2.43
C ALA A 115 -1.91 5.01 1.00
N LEU A 116 -2.46 6.16 0.63
CA LEU A 116 -3.01 6.42 -0.71
C LEU A 116 -2.22 7.54 -1.38
N HIS A 117 -1.82 7.32 -2.62
CA HIS A 117 -1.25 8.36 -3.49
C HIS A 117 -2.37 9.11 -4.26
N ASP A 118 -1.99 10.10 -5.07
CA ASP A 118 -2.86 10.95 -5.90
C ASP A 118 -3.97 11.71 -5.15
N THR A 119 -3.87 11.83 -3.83
CA THR A 119 -4.93 12.39 -2.98
C THR A 119 -5.21 13.87 -3.23
N THR A 120 -4.36 14.57 -3.97
CA THR A 120 -4.57 15.97 -4.39
C THR A 120 -4.74 16.14 -5.89
N ALA A 121 -4.57 15.07 -6.68
CA ALA A 121 -4.54 15.12 -8.13
C ALA A 121 -5.65 14.31 -8.80
N HIS A 122 -6.16 13.27 -8.14
CA HIS A 122 -7.17 12.39 -8.69
C HIS A 122 -8.43 12.34 -7.81
N PRO A 123 -9.65 12.48 -8.39
CA PRO A 123 -10.89 12.54 -7.60
C PRO A 123 -11.17 11.27 -6.80
N GLY A 124 -10.72 10.10 -7.27
CA GLY A 124 -10.94 8.83 -6.57
C GLY A 124 -10.34 8.83 -5.16
N PRO A 125 -9.01 8.86 -5.02
CA PRO A 125 -8.33 8.95 -3.73
C PRO A 125 -8.72 10.21 -2.94
N PHE A 126 -8.87 11.36 -3.60
CA PHE A 126 -9.27 12.61 -2.93
C PHE A 126 -10.62 12.48 -2.21
N TYR A 127 -11.67 12.05 -2.91
CA TYR A 127 -12.99 11.94 -2.31
C TYR A 127 -13.05 10.80 -1.30
N PHE A 128 -12.37 9.68 -1.57
CA PHE A 128 -12.27 8.58 -0.61
C PHE A 128 -11.69 9.07 0.73
N MET A 129 -10.52 9.72 0.69
CA MET A 129 -9.87 10.28 1.88
C MET A 129 -10.76 11.31 2.58
N LYS A 130 -11.41 12.18 1.82
CA LYS A 130 -12.28 13.25 2.36
C LYS A 130 -13.46 12.69 3.16
N PHE A 131 -14.05 11.58 2.72
CA PHE A 131 -15.29 11.04 3.29
C PHE A 131 -15.11 9.75 4.10
N LEU A 132 -13.88 9.25 4.25
CA LEU A 132 -13.61 8.09 5.11
C LEU A 132 -14.08 8.35 6.55
N ASP A 133 -14.76 7.35 7.13
CA ASP A 133 -15.37 7.43 8.45
C ASP A 133 -14.35 7.73 9.55
N ARG A 134 -14.39 8.97 10.06
CA ARG A 134 -13.46 9.48 11.06
C ARG A 134 -13.74 8.94 12.47
N ASN A 135 -14.86 8.26 12.70
CA ASN A 135 -15.10 7.56 13.97
C ASN A 135 -14.29 6.27 14.03
N LYS A 136 -14.08 5.61 12.89
CA LYS A 136 -13.29 4.37 12.77
C LYS A 136 -11.82 4.61 12.43
N TRP A 137 -11.54 5.64 11.64
CA TRP A 137 -10.21 5.87 11.09
C TRP A 137 -9.63 7.21 11.57
N GLU A 138 -8.37 7.17 11.95
CA GLU A 138 -7.54 8.36 12.09
C GLU A 138 -6.88 8.63 10.73
N VAL A 139 -7.21 9.79 10.15
CA VAL A 139 -6.93 10.04 8.73
C VAL A 139 -6.19 11.36 8.56
N TYR A 140 -5.03 11.27 7.94
CA TYR A 140 -4.12 12.35 7.61
C TYR A 140 -4.16 12.57 6.09
N PRO A 141 -4.93 13.54 5.58
CA PRO A 141 -5.24 13.62 4.16
C PRO A 141 -4.06 14.01 3.27
N ASN A 142 -3.02 14.62 3.83
CA ASN A 142 -1.88 15.08 3.05
C ASN A 142 -0.60 15.17 3.89
N LEU A 143 -0.11 14.01 4.33
CA LEU A 143 1.09 13.92 5.18
C LEU A 143 2.37 14.28 4.40
N CYS A 144 2.32 14.17 3.07
CA CYS A 144 3.34 14.66 2.15
C CYS A 144 2.66 15.34 0.95
N SER A 145 2.63 16.67 0.93
CA SER A 145 1.96 17.47 -0.10
C SER A 145 2.73 17.58 -1.43
N GLY A 146 3.96 17.07 -1.48
CA GLY A 146 4.69 16.92 -2.73
C GLY A 146 4.23 15.67 -3.48
N ASP A 147 4.39 15.67 -4.81
CA ASP A 147 4.11 14.52 -5.69
C ASP A 147 2.67 13.99 -5.59
N HIS A 148 1.70 14.77 -6.08
CA HIS A 148 0.28 14.42 -6.17
C HIS A 148 -0.45 14.09 -4.84
N GLY A 149 0.26 14.18 -3.72
CA GLY A 149 -0.28 14.18 -2.36
C GLY A 149 -0.45 12.77 -1.78
N LEU A 150 -0.09 12.62 -0.52
CA LEU A 150 -0.07 11.32 0.16
C LEU A 150 -0.95 11.31 1.41
N GLY A 151 -1.99 10.48 1.37
CA GLY A 151 -2.95 10.27 2.45
C GLY A 151 -2.61 9.06 3.32
N TYR A 152 -2.77 9.18 4.64
CA TYR A 152 -2.52 8.10 5.61
C TYR A 152 -3.78 7.82 6.43
N CYS A 153 -4.07 6.54 6.62
CA CYS A 153 -5.23 6.07 7.39
C CYS A 153 -4.79 4.99 8.38
N PHE A 154 -5.01 5.24 9.66
CA PHE A 154 -4.81 4.26 10.73
C PHE A 154 -6.16 3.84 11.30
N LEU A 155 -6.36 2.55 11.51
CA LEU A 155 -7.53 2.07 12.23
C LEU A 155 -7.43 2.53 13.70
N LYS A 156 -8.50 3.14 14.22
CA LYS A 156 -8.56 3.49 15.64
C LYS A 156 -8.75 2.22 16.45
N LYS A 157 -8.02 2.12 17.56
CA LYS A 157 -8.34 1.13 18.58
C LYS A 157 -9.51 1.68 19.41
N ASP A 158 -10.48 0.83 19.67
CA ASP A 158 -11.54 1.08 20.66
C ASP A 158 -10.94 1.21 22.08
#